data_AF-A0A6I1NXQ2-F1
#
_entry.id   AF-A0A6I1NXQ2-F1
#
_cell.length_a   1.000
_cell.length_b   1.000
_cell.length_c   1.000
_cell.angle_alpha   90.00
_cell.angle_beta   90.00
_cell.angle_gamma   90.00
#
_symmetry.space_group_name_H-M   'P 1'
#
loop_
_entity.id
_entity.type
_entity.pdbx_description
1 polymer ?
#
loop_
_entity_poly.entity_id
_entity_poly.type
_entity_poly.pdbx_seq_one_letter_code
_entity_poly.pdbx_strand_id
1 'polypeptide(L)'
;IQSPTLTVAEAGLNLFWLDRAVWNLDFTYSQGLRWLGADDDANHAVSNLPKAQFRKYRAGLSQWRNGQFGAQAWQWQSQLNLQYSPDPLPAIEQLLGTDDSAVRGYRVSSASGASGAIWRNTLRLPLRSDWPVQITPRVGLDNGWLKTDHGAQGQRLSGASVGLNLG
;
A
#
# COMPACT_ATOMS: atom_id res chain seq x y z
N ILE A 1 -15.64 11.61 22.16
CA ILE A 1 -14.79 11.92 20.99
C ILE A 1 -15.75 11.95 19.80
N GLN A 2 -15.99 13.13 19.23
CA GLN A 2 -16.96 13.34 18.17
C GLN A 2 -16.36 12.87 16.85
N SER A 3 -17.07 12.04 16.08
CA SER A 3 -16.63 11.62 14.76
C SER A 3 -16.70 12.83 13.81
N PRO A 4 -15.61 13.20 13.13
CA PRO A 4 -15.63 14.34 12.23
C PRO A 4 -16.51 14.04 11.00
N THR A 5 -17.24 15.05 10.53
CA THR A 5 -18.00 14.95 9.29
C THR A 5 -17.10 15.34 8.13
N LEU A 6 -16.81 14.40 7.23
CA LEU A 6 -15.88 14.59 6.12
C LEU A 6 -16.61 14.49 4.78
N THR A 7 -16.31 15.43 3.89
CA THR A 7 -16.63 15.32 2.46
C THR A 7 -15.31 15.31 1.71
N VAL A 8 -15.06 14.29 0.89
CA VAL A 8 -13.81 14.12 0.16
C VAL A 8 -14.10 14.00 -1.33
N ALA A 9 -13.38 14.77 -2.13
CA ALA A 9 -13.34 14.59 -3.58
C ALA A 9 -12.07 13.82 -3.95
N GLU A 10 -12.20 12.84 -4.86
CA GLU A 10 -11.08 12.04 -5.33
C GLU A 10 -11.00 12.07 -6.86
N ALA A 11 -9.78 12.13 -7.37
CA ALA A 11 -9.46 11.98 -8.78
C ALA A 11 -8.36 10.94 -8.92
N GLY A 12 -8.55 9.98 -9.81
CA GLY A 12 -7.64 8.85 -9.99
C GLY A 12 -7.28 8.59 -11.44
N LEU A 13 -6.09 8.04 -11.64
CA LEU A 13 -5.58 7.53 -12.90
C LEU A 13 -5.16 6.07 -12.69
N ASN A 14 -5.55 5.21 -13.61
CA ASN A 14 -5.09 3.83 -13.67
C ASN A 14 -4.51 3.57 -15.06
N LEU A 15 -3.27 3.08 -15.09
CA LEU A 15 -2.55 2.77 -16.30
C LEU A 15 -2.13 1.30 -16.26
N PHE A 16 -2.44 0.61 -17.34
CA PHE A 16 -2.06 -0.78 -17.55
C PHE A 16 -1.16 -0.85 -18.78
N TRP A 17 -0.06 -1.58 -18.68
CA TRP A 17 0.75 -1.89 -19.86
C TRP A 17 1.35 -3.29 -19.78
N LEU A 18 1.56 -3.85 -20.96
CA LEU A 18 2.11 -5.19 -21.15
C LEU A 18 3.38 -5.09 -21.99
N ASP A 19 4.48 -5.62 -21.45
CA ASP A 19 5.71 -5.84 -22.18
C ASP A 19 6.23 -7.26 -21.92
N ARG A 20 7.46 -7.42 -21.42
CA ARG A 20 7.97 -8.68 -20.86
C ARG A 20 7.37 -9.00 -19.48
N ALA A 21 6.60 -8.09 -18.93
CA ALA A 21 5.85 -8.19 -17.70
C ALA A 21 4.49 -7.49 -17.86
N VAL A 22 3.55 -7.82 -16.98
CA VAL A 22 2.30 -7.09 -16.79
C VAL A 22 2.55 -6.01 -15.74
N TRP A 23 2.19 -4.78 -16.05
CA TRP A 23 2.34 -3.66 -15.14
C TRP A 23 0.99 -2.97 -14.90
N ASN A 24 0.75 -2.56 -13.66
CA ASN A 24 -0.33 -1.63 -13.32
C ASN A 24 0.24 -0.49 -12.48
N LEU A 25 -0.08 0.74 -12.87
CA LEU A 25 0.17 1.94 -12.08
C LEU A 25 -1.18 2.57 -11.74
N ASP A 26 -1.42 2.79 -10.46
CA ASP A 26 -2.52 3.60 -9.96
C ASP A 26 -1.96 4.86 -9.30
N PHE A 27 -2.66 5.97 -9.50
CA PHE A 27 -2.38 7.22 -8.83
C PHE A 27 -3.70 7.87 -8.45
N THR A 28 -3.85 8.24 -7.18
CA THR A 28 -5.06 8.87 -6.66
C THR A 28 -4.70 10.11 -5.88
N TYR A 29 -5.40 11.20 -6.17
CA TYR A 29 -5.42 12.42 -5.39
C TYR A 29 -6.76 12.54 -4.69
N SER A 30 -6.73 12.75 -3.37
CA SER A 30 -7.92 13.01 -2.56
C SER A 30 -7.78 14.37 -1.89
N GLN A 31 -8.86 15.14 -1.89
CA GLN A 31 -8.95 16.43 -1.21
C GLN A 31 -10.20 16.50 -0.35
N GLY A 32 -10.02 16.84 0.92
CA GLY A 32 -11.11 17.19 1.82
C GLY A 32 -11.76 18.53 1.43
N LEU A 33 -13.10 18.54 1.40
CA LEU A 33 -13.93 19.69 1.04
C LEU A 33 -14.68 20.23 2.27
N ARG A 34 -15.22 21.44 2.14
CA ARG A 34 -16.07 22.12 3.16
C ARG A 34 -17.56 21.98 2.86
N TRP A 35 -17.91 21.19 1.85
CA TRP A 35 -19.28 21.09 1.34
C TRP A 35 -20.07 20.04 2.11
N LEU A 36 -21.40 20.04 1.94
CA LEU A 36 -22.31 19.04 2.50
C LEU A 36 -22.27 18.91 4.04
N GLY A 37 -21.95 19.99 4.74
CA GLY A 37 -21.89 20.00 6.21
C GLY A 37 -20.62 19.40 6.79
N ALA A 38 -19.55 19.28 5.99
CA ALA A 38 -18.23 18.90 6.48
C ALA A 38 -17.67 19.94 7.48
N ASP A 39 -16.90 19.44 8.46
CA ASP A 39 -16.26 20.29 9.46
C ASP A 39 -15.29 21.29 8.82
N ASP A 40 -15.19 22.49 9.38
CA ASP A 40 -14.41 23.59 8.81
C ASP A 40 -13.16 23.88 9.65
N ASP A 41 -11.99 23.66 9.06
CA ASP A 41 -10.70 23.85 9.73
C ASP A 41 -10.40 25.32 10.04
N ALA A 42 -11.14 26.29 9.48
CA ALA A 42 -10.95 27.72 9.75
C ALA A 42 -11.17 28.12 11.22
N ASN A 43 -11.90 27.30 11.99
CA ASN A 43 -12.16 27.55 13.41
C ASN A 43 -11.15 26.84 14.34
N HIS A 44 -10.18 26.10 13.81
CA HIS A 44 -9.18 25.41 14.62
C HIS A 44 -7.98 26.33 14.93
N ALA A 45 -7.89 26.79 16.17
CA ALA A 45 -6.80 27.64 16.67
C ALA A 45 -5.44 26.90 16.82
N VAL A 46 -5.39 25.58 16.59
CA VAL A 46 -4.21 24.72 16.83
C VAL A 46 -3.86 23.96 15.55
N SER A 47 -2.63 24.14 15.05
CA SER A 47 -2.18 23.64 13.73
C SER A 47 -1.95 22.13 13.62
N ASN A 48 -1.94 21.40 14.74
CA ASN A 48 -1.57 19.98 14.82
C ASN A 48 -2.77 19.03 14.99
N LEU A 49 -4.00 19.50 14.74
CA LEU A 49 -5.19 18.65 14.75
C LEU A 49 -5.42 18.00 13.37
N PRO A 50 -6.05 16.80 13.32
CA PRO A 50 -6.48 16.21 12.06
C PRO A 50 -7.36 17.18 11.27
N LYS A 51 -6.99 17.42 10.01
CA LYS A 51 -7.68 18.39 9.15
C LYS A 51 -8.79 17.75 8.35
N ALA A 52 -9.96 18.38 8.31
CA ALA A 52 -11.05 17.99 7.43
C ALA A 52 -10.77 18.36 5.97
N GLN A 53 -10.03 19.45 5.71
CA GLN A 53 -9.58 19.90 4.39
C GLN A 53 -8.15 19.43 4.08
N PHE A 54 -7.90 18.14 4.25
CA PHE A 54 -6.60 17.53 3.95
C PHE A 54 -6.37 17.36 2.45
N ARG A 55 -5.12 17.09 2.08
CA ARG A 55 -4.73 16.63 0.74
C ARG A 55 -3.98 15.32 0.86
N LYS A 56 -4.33 14.32 0.07
CA LYS A 56 -3.74 12.98 0.13
C LYS A 56 -3.38 12.53 -1.27
N TYR A 57 -2.18 11.98 -1.40
CA TYR A 57 -1.68 11.39 -2.63
C TYR A 57 -1.40 9.92 -2.37
N ARG A 58 -1.90 9.04 -3.24
CA ARG A 58 -1.62 7.62 -3.23
C ARG A 58 -1.10 7.21 -4.59
N ALA A 59 -0.11 6.32 -4.60
CA ALA A 59 0.37 5.71 -5.81
C ALA A 59 0.69 4.24 -5.58
N GLY A 60 0.25 3.38 -6.48
CA GLY A 60 0.54 1.95 -6.48
C GLY A 60 1.18 1.54 -7.80
N LEU A 61 2.25 0.77 -7.74
CA LEU A 61 2.90 0.18 -8.91
C LEU A 61 3.02 -1.32 -8.68
N SER A 62 2.40 -2.12 -9.54
CA SER A 62 2.53 -3.56 -9.52
C SER A 62 3.17 -4.06 -10.81
N GLN A 63 4.01 -5.08 -10.67
CA GLN A 63 4.63 -5.80 -11.77
C GLN A 63 4.43 -7.30 -11.55
N TRP A 64 3.93 -7.97 -12.57
CA TRP A 64 3.90 -9.42 -12.66
C TRP A 64 4.75 -9.90 -13.82
N ARG A 65 5.75 -10.74 -13.55
CA ARG A 65 6.65 -11.25 -14.57
C ARG A 65 6.83 -12.75 -14.42
N ASN A 66 6.73 -13.47 -15.54
CA ASN A 66 7.01 -14.89 -15.59
C ASN A 66 8.25 -15.13 -16.46
N GLY A 67 8.95 -16.23 -16.20
CA GLY A 67 10.06 -16.64 -17.04
C GLY A 67 10.48 -18.08 -16.76
N GLN A 68 11.58 -18.48 -17.38
CA GLN A 68 12.21 -19.78 -17.19
C GLN A 68 13.72 -19.58 -17.00
N PHE A 69 14.30 -20.28 -16.03
CA PHE A 69 15.73 -20.44 -15.87
C PHE A 69 16.06 -21.92 -16.14
N GLY A 70 16.60 -22.22 -17.32
CA GLY A 70 16.69 -23.60 -17.80
C GLY A 70 15.30 -24.23 -17.89
N ALA A 71 15.10 -25.39 -17.24
CA ALA A 71 13.80 -26.05 -17.16
C ALA A 71 12.87 -25.52 -16.05
N GLN A 72 13.40 -24.71 -15.11
CA GLN A 72 12.66 -24.23 -13.95
C GLN A 72 11.86 -22.97 -14.30
N ALA A 73 10.54 -23.05 -14.18
CA ALA A 73 9.66 -21.89 -14.31
C ALA A 73 9.75 -21.00 -13.06
N TRP A 74 9.59 -19.71 -13.24
CA TRP A 74 9.50 -18.76 -12.14
C TRP A 74 8.44 -17.70 -12.41
N GLN A 75 7.86 -17.20 -11.33
CA GLN A 75 6.91 -16.10 -11.34
C GLN A 75 7.34 -15.09 -10.28
N TRP A 76 7.50 -13.85 -10.68
CA TRP A 76 7.88 -12.74 -9.82
C TRP A 76 6.75 -11.73 -9.76
N GLN A 77 6.42 -11.31 -8.55
CA GLN A 77 5.45 -10.25 -8.28
C GLN A 77 6.12 -9.18 -7.42
N SER A 78 6.17 -7.96 -7.92
CA SER A 78 6.64 -6.78 -7.19
C SER A 78 5.48 -5.79 -7.04
N GLN A 79 5.30 -5.23 -5.85
CA GLN A 79 4.26 -4.25 -5.55
C GLN A 79 4.86 -3.13 -4.71
N LEU A 80 4.76 -1.89 -5.18
CA LEU A 80 5.14 -0.69 -4.45
C LEU A 80 3.90 0.15 -4.19
N ASN A 81 3.63 0.48 -2.93
CA ASN A 81 2.53 1.34 -2.52
C ASN A 81 3.09 2.55 -1.78
N LEU A 82 2.66 3.74 -2.17
CA LEU A 82 3.06 5.02 -1.61
C LEU A 82 1.82 5.78 -1.14
N GLN A 83 1.93 6.42 0.01
CA GLN A 83 0.99 7.43 0.47
C GLN A 83 1.76 8.64 0.98
N TYR A 84 1.28 9.82 0.63
CA TYR A 84 1.80 11.07 1.14
C TYR A 84 0.66 12.04 1.43
N SER A 85 0.75 12.72 2.57
CA SER A 85 -0.14 13.81 2.93
C SER A 85 0.69 14.92 3.57
N PRO A 86 0.64 16.17 3.06
CA PRO A 86 1.20 17.33 3.72
C PRO A 86 0.41 17.74 4.98
N ASP A 87 -0.80 17.22 5.18
CA ASP A 87 -1.68 17.57 6.28
C ASP A 87 -1.87 16.38 7.24
N PRO A 88 -2.04 16.59 8.56
CA PRO A 88 -2.39 15.53 9.51
C PRO A 88 -3.73 14.91 9.10
N LEU A 89 -3.73 13.60 8.82
CA LEU A 89 -4.91 12.90 8.34
C LEU A 89 -5.79 12.41 9.50
N PRO A 90 -7.13 12.54 9.40
CA PRO A 90 -8.06 11.82 10.26
C PRO A 90 -7.74 10.33 10.29
N ALA A 91 -7.93 9.67 11.44
CA ALA A 91 -7.58 8.25 11.60
C ALA A 91 -8.24 7.33 10.56
N ILE A 92 -9.43 7.70 10.07
CA ILE A 92 -10.16 6.97 9.01
C ILE A 92 -9.54 7.13 7.61
N GLU A 93 -8.75 8.18 7.40
CA GLU A 93 -8.07 8.50 6.13
C GLU A 93 -6.58 8.12 6.14
N GLN A 94 -6.03 7.77 7.30
CA GLN A 94 -4.66 7.29 7.43
C GLN A 94 -4.50 5.97 6.68
N LEU A 95 -3.27 5.70 6.19
CA LEU A 95 -2.95 4.42 5.58
C LEU A 95 -3.18 3.32 6.63
N LEU A 96 -4.32 2.66 6.54
CA LEU A 96 -4.54 1.39 7.20
C LEU A 96 -3.65 0.38 6.49
N GLY A 97 -2.83 -0.36 7.25
CA GLY A 97 -2.08 -1.52 6.76
C GLY A 97 -3.02 -2.69 6.46
N THR A 98 -4.11 -2.44 5.73
CA THR A 98 -5.15 -3.39 5.37
C THR A 98 -5.00 -3.73 3.90
N ASP A 99 -4.56 -4.97 3.68
CA ASP A 99 -4.50 -5.78 2.47
C ASP A 99 -3.86 -5.19 1.19
N ASP A 100 -3.01 -6.04 0.61
CA ASP A 100 -1.97 -5.83 -0.40
C ASP A 100 -0.93 -4.70 -0.21
N SER A 101 -1.16 -3.80 0.74
CA SER A 101 -0.28 -2.71 1.11
C SER A 101 0.59 -2.98 2.34
N ALA A 102 0.38 -4.05 3.11
CA ALA A 102 1.09 -4.30 4.37
C ALA A 102 2.39 -5.14 4.22
N VAL A 103 3.38 -4.86 5.09
CA VAL A 103 4.58 -5.70 5.24
C VAL A 103 4.20 -7.02 5.91
N ARG A 104 4.41 -8.16 5.24
CA ARG A 104 4.09 -9.49 5.80
C ARG A 104 4.87 -9.73 7.10
N GLY A 105 4.19 -10.34 8.07
CA GLY A 105 4.73 -10.62 9.41
C GLY A 105 4.39 -9.58 10.48
N TYR A 106 3.73 -8.47 10.12
CA TYR A 106 3.26 -7.44 11.05
C TYR A 106 1.72 -7.42 11.15
N ARG A 107 1.17 -7.00 12.30
CA ARG A 107 -0.28 -6.85 12.50
C ARG A 107 -0.78 -5.56 11.85
N VAL A 108 -1.96 -5.64 11.25
CA VAL A 108 -2.69 -4.59 10.50
C VAL A 108 -2.82 -3.25 11.24
N SER A 109 -2.81 -3.25 12.58
CA SER A 109 -2.99 -2.05 13.41
C SER A 109 -1.70 -1.38 13.89
N SER A 110 -0.51 -1.92 13.59
CA SER A 110 0.73 -1.45 14.23
C SER A 110 1.39 -0.26 13.54
N ALA A 111 0.82 0.25 12.45
CA ALA A 111 1.57 1.11 11.54
C ALA A 111 0.64 2.06 10.75
N SER A 112 0.05 3.05 11.44
CA SER A 112 -0.72 4.12 10.79
C SER A 112 0.16 5.36 10.61
N GLY A 113 0.03 6.01 9.45
CA GLY A 113 0.67 7.30 9.27
C GLY A 113 0.20 8.12 8.09
N ALA A 114 0.42 9.43 8.21
CA ALA A 114 0.10 10.42 7.19
C ALA A 114 0.90 10.15 5.89
N SER A 115 2.10 9.58 6.00
CA SER A 115 2.94 9.26 4.85
C SER A 115 3.66 7.91 5.02
N GLY A 116 3.86 7.19 3.92
CA GLY A 116 4.46 5.88 3.94
C GLY A 116 4.78 5.31 2.57
N ALA A 117 5.67 4.34 2.55
CA ALA A 117 6.06 3.58 1.37
C ALA A 117 6.22 2.12 1.75
N ILE A 118 5.61 1.20 1.02
CA ILE A 118 5.74 -0.23 1.24
C ILE A 118 6.04 -0.92 -0.09
N TRP A 119 7.14 -1.67 -0.12
CA TRP A 119 7.61 -2.43 -1.27
C TRP A 119 7.66 -3.91 -0.96
N ARG A 120 6.92 -4.71 -1.71
CA ARG A 120 6.73 -6.15 -1.51
C ARG A 120 7.20 -6.90 -2.74
N ASN A 121 7.92 -7.98 -2.52
CA ASN A 121 8.40 -8.85 -3.58
C ASN A 121 8.05 -10.30 -3.24
N THR A 122 7.56 -11.05 -4.22
CA THR A 122 7.28 -12.47 -4.07
C THR A 122 7.79 -13.23 -5.29
N LEU A 123 8.69 -14.18 -5.06
CA LEU A 123 9.13 -15.16 -6.03
C LEU A 123 8.37 -16.48 -5.80
N ARG A 124 7.83 -17.05 -6.86
CA ARG A 124 7.20 -18.37 -6.88
C ARG A 124 7.94 -19.24 -7.88
N LEU A 125 8.16 -20.50 -7.52
CA LEU A 125 8.93 -21.45 -8.31
C LEU A 125 8.10 -22.71 -8.60
N PRO A 126 7.12 -22.68 -9.53
CA PRO A 126 6.31 -23.84 -9.82
C PRO A 126 7.20 -25.04 -10.20
N LEU A 127 7.11 -26.13 -9.43
CA LEU A 127 7.90 -27.33 -9.70
C LEU A 127 7.21 -28.11 -10.81
N ARG A 128 7.99 -28.52 -11.81
CA ARG A 128 7.55 -29.51 -12.78
C ARG A 128 7.64 -30.88 -12.10
N SER A 129 6.52 -31.59 -12.04
CA SER A 129 6.42 -32.90 -11.42
C SER A 129 5.41 -33.73 -12.19
N ASP A 130 5.69 -35.02 -12.36
CA ASP A 130 4.77 -35.98 -13.01
C ASP A 130 3.65 -36.45 -12.07
N TRP A 131 3.67 -35.95 -10.82
CA TRP A 131 2.69 -36.25 -9.80
C TRP A 131 1.42 -35.43 -10.04
N PRO A 132 0.23 -35.93 -9.65
CA PRO A 132 -1.04 -35.24 -9.86
C PRO A 132 -1.21 -33.96 -9.03
N VAL A 133 -0.20 -33.58 -8.23
CA VAL A 133 -0.21 -32.40 -7.36
C VAL A 133 0.85 -31.42 -7.86
N GLN A 134 0.43 -30.18 -8.09
CA GLN A 134 1.34 -29.10 -8.42
C GLN A 134 1.89 -28.45 -7.16
N ILE A 135 3.21 -28.50 -6.99
CA ILE A 135 3.89 -27.88 -5.85
C ILE A 135 4.52 -26.57 -6.30
N THR A 136 4.16 -25.47 -5.63
CA THR A 136 4.75 -24.15 -5.91
C THR A 136 5.30 -23.53 -4.61
N PRO A 137 6.60 -23.71 -4.33
CA PRO A 137 7.30 -22.95 -3.30
C PRO A 137 7.25 -21.45 -3.58
N ARG A 138 7.16 -20.66 -2.52
CA ARG A 138 7.18 -19.20 -2.57
C ARG A 138 8.10 -18.61 -1.51
N VAL A 139 8.81 -17.55 -1.88
CA VAL A 139 9.60 -16.72 -0.97
C VAL A 139 9.19 -15.27 -1.17
N GLY A 140 9.01 -14.54 -0.07
CA GLY A 140 8.61 -13.15 -0.08
C GLY A 140 9.52 -12.29 0.78
N LEU A 141 9.81 -11.08 0.32
CA LEU A 141 10.59 -10.06 1.01
C LEU A 141 9.89 -8.72 0.89
N ASP A 142 9.64 -8.08 2.03
CA ASP A 142 8.87 -6.85 2.15
C ASP A 142 9.66 -5.82 2.93
N ASN A 143 9.61 -4.56 2.50
CA ASN A 143 10.20 -3.43 3.20
C ASN A 143 9.19 -2.29 3.25
N GLY A 144 9.15 -1.58 4.35
CA GLY A 144 8.23 -0.50 4.62
C GLY A 144 8.91 0.64 5.35
N TRP A 145 8.44 1.85 5.07
CA TRP A 145 8.74 3.04 5.82
C TRP A 145 7.43 3.78 6.07
N LEU A 146 7.21 4.20 7.31
CA LEU A 146 5.97 4.85 7.72
C LEU A 146 6.28 6.03 8.61
N LYS A 147 5.52 7.10 8.47
CA LYS A 147 5.64 8.30 9.28
C LYS A 147 4.24 8.71 9.72
N THR A 148 4.03 8.69 11.04
CA THR A 148 2.71 8.91 11.62
C THR A 148 2.19 10.32 11.40
N ASP A 149 3.05 11.34 11.59
CA ASP A 149 2.68 12.76 11.44
C ASP A 149 3.90 13.64 11.11
N HIS A 150 3.67 14.92 10.80
CA HIS A 150 4.70 15.94 10.62
C HIS A 150 5.56 16.07 11.89
N GLY A 151 6.87 15.86 11.74
CA GLY A 151 7.83 15.87 12.85
C GLY A 151 8.02 14.54 13.59
N ALA A 152 7.13 13.56 13.39
CA ALA A 152 7.32 12.23 13.97
C ALA A 152 8.52 11.50 13.34
N GLN A 153 9.22 10.68 14.14
CA GLN A 153 10.26 9.82 13.59
C GLN A 153 9.64 8.77 12.67
N GLY A 154 10.23 8.59 11.50
CA GLY A 154 9.82 7.54 10.57
C GLY A 154 10.24 6.17 11.09
N GLN A 155 9.33 5.22 11.05
CA GLN A 155 9.57 3.83 11.40
C GLN A 155 9.87 3.03 10.13
N ARG A 156 10.84 2.12 10.22
CA ARG A 156 11.14 1.15 9.15
C ARG A 156 10.65 -0.22 9.57
N LEU A 157 10.10 -0.95 8.61
CA LEU A 157 9.58 -2.30 8.78
C LEU A 157 10.18 -3.17 7.69
N SER A 158 10.62 -4.38 8.04
CA SER A 158 11.11 -5.35 7.06
C SER A 158 10.60 -6.73 7.44
N GLY A 159 10.12 -7.48 6.46
CA GLY A 159 9.51 -8.78 6.65
C GLY A 159 9.97 -9.76 5.59
N ALA A 160 10.04 -11.03 5.98
CA ALA A 160 10.30 -12.13 5.06
C ALA A 160 9.23 -13.22 5.25
N SER A 161 8.93 -13.97 4.20
CA SER A 161 8.03 -15.11 4.28
C SER A 161 8.49 -16.24 3.37
N VAL A 162 8.24 -17.47 3.80
CA VAL A 162 8.39 -18.67 2.96
C VAL A 162 7.07 -19.42 3.04
N GLY A 163 6.69 -20.07 1.95
CA GLY A 163 5.49 -20.89 1.92
C GLY A 163 5.48 -21.85 0.76
N LEU A 164 4.43 -22.65 0.69
CA LEU A 164 4.25 -23.67 -0.33
C LEU A 164 2.77 -23.71 -0.69
N ASN A 165 2.47 -23.64 -1.97
CA ASN A 165 1.11 -23.79 -2.50
C ASN A 165 0.99 -25.18 -3.13
N LEU A 166 -0.13 -25.86 -2.86
CA LEU A 166 -0.51 -27.14 -3.45
C LEU A 166 -1.72 -26.90 -4.34
N GLY A 167 -1.67 -27.34 -5.58
CA GLY A 167 -2.73 -27.22 -6.58
C GLY A 167 -2.96 -28.51 -7.35
#